data_AF-A0A1Q6HR72-F1
#
_entry.id   AF-A0A1Q6HR72-F1
#
_cell.length_a   1.000
_cell.length_b   1.000
_cell.length_c   1.000
_cell.angle_alpha   90.00
_cell.angle_beta   90.00
_cell.angle_gamma   90.00
#
_symmetry.space_group_name_H-M   'P 1'
#
loop_
_entity.id
_entity.type
_entity.pdbx_description
1 polymer ?
#
loop_
_entity_poly.entity_id
_entity_poly.type
_entity_poly.pdbx_seq_one_letter_code
_entity_poly.pdbx_strand_id
1 'polypeptide(L)' 'MDINNKTIVFVCQYAAPYEGNFILSLKALESKLMEQFQAKAIYVFPNNAKTQVWMMSFQKAHKVHLK' A
#
# COMPACT_ATOMS: atom_id res chain seq x y z
N MET A 1 -7.74 -11.67 15.50
CA MET A 1 -6.45 -11.71 14.77
C MET A 1 -5.50 -10.81 15.54
N ASP A 2 -4.40 -11.34 16.08
CA ASP A 2 -3.42 -10.50 16.77
C ASP A 2 -2.43 -9.92 15.76
N ILE A 3 -2.58 -8.62 15.51
CA ILE A 3 -1.77 -7.86 14.54
C ILE A 3 -0.92 -6.78 15.23
N ASN A 4 -0.87 -6.76 16.56
CA ASN A 4 -0.11 -5.76 17.30
C ASN A 4 1.39 -5.87 16.97
N ASN A 5 2.00 -4.75 16.62
CA ASN A 5 3.42 -4.65 16.22
C ASN A 5 3.82 -5.59 15.05
N LYS A 6 2.85 -6.06 14.25
CA LYS A 6 3.12 -6.91 13.09
C LYS A 6 3.35 -6.10 11.82
N THR A 7 3.89 -6.77 10.80
CA THR A 7 3.94 -6.23 9.44
C THR A 7 2.87 -6.89 8.60
N ILE A 8 2.01 -6.08 7.98
CA ILE A 8 0.93 -6.50 7.11
C ILE A 8 1.38 -6.31 5.66
N VAL A 9 1.26 -7.37 4.86
CA VAL A 9 1.60 -7.33 3.43
C VAL A 9 0.31 -7.24 2.64
N PHE A 10 0.13 -6.13 1.93
CA PHE A 10 -0.94 -5.94 0.97
C PHE A 10 -0.49 -6.42 -0.41
N VAL A 11 -1.12 -7.46 -0.93
CA VAL A 11 -0.91 -7.93 -2.30
C VAL A 11 -1.98 -7.33 -3.20
N CYS A 12 -1.59 -6.37 -4.04
CA CYS A 12 -2.49 -5.53 -4.81
C CYS A 12 -2.26 -5.76 -6.30
N GLN A 13 -3.19 -6.45 -6.99
CA GLN A 13 -3.17 -6.59 -8.45
C GLN A 13 -3.74 -5.33 -9.13
N TYR A 14 -3.18 -4.15 -8.82
CA TYR A 14 -3.69 -2.85 -9.30
C TYR A 14 -2.62 -2.09 -10.10
N ALA A 15 -3.00 -1.67 -11.31
CA ALA A 15 -2.13 -0.92 -12.23
C ALA A 15 -2.92 0.03 -13.13
N ALA A 16 -4.08 0.52 -12.66
CA ALA A 16 -4.88 1.48 -13.42
C ALA A 16 -4.12 2.81 -13.59
N PRO A 17 -4.40 3.60 -14.64
CA PRO A 17 -3.72 4.88 -14.88
C PRO A 17 -4.03 5.96 -13.85
N TYR A 18 -5.02 5.74 -13.00
CA TYR A 18 -5.43 6.63 -11.93
C TYR A 18 -5.31 5.96 -10.56
N GLU A 19 -5.14 6.78 -9.53
CA GLU A 19 -5.07 6.33 -8.14
C GLU A 19 -6.40 5.67 -7.71
N GLY A 20 -7.52 6.33 -8.00
CA GLY A 20 -8.86 5.84 -7.69
C GLY A 20 -9.13 5.68 -6.19
N ASN A 21 -10.32 5.18 -5.87
CA ASN A 21 -10.71 4.95 -4.47
C ASN A 21 -9.92 3.81 -3.82
N PHE A 22 -9.33 2.93 -4.61
CA PHE A 22 -8.60 1.77 -4.10
C PHE A 22 -7.34 2.17 -3.33
N ILE A 23 -6.47 2.98 -3.93
CA ILE A 23 -5.24 3.42 -3.29
C ILE A 23 -5.53 4.37 -2.11
N LEU A 24 -6.55 5.24 -2.23
CA LEU A 24 -7.02 6.07 -1.11
C LEU A 24 -7.47 5.21 0.08
N SER A 25 -8.18 4.11 -0.19
CA SER A 25 -8.62 3.17 0.84
C SER A 25 -7.45 2.45 1.51
N LEU A 26 -6.41 2.10 0.74
CA LEU A 26 -5.19 1.49 1.28
C LEU A 26 -4.46 2.44 2.24
N LYS A 27 -4.30 3.72 1.85
CA LYS A 27 -3.68 4.75 2.71
C LYS A 27 -4.45 4.91 4.02
N ALA A 28 -5.78 5.03 3.94
CA ALA A 28 -6.62 5.15 5.13
C ALA A 28 -6.55 3.92 6.04
N LEU A 29 -6.46 2.72 5.45
CA LEU A 29 -6.30 1.47 6.21
C LEU A 29 -4.94 1.40 6.90
N GLU A 30 -3.86 1.77 6.22
CA GLU A 30 -2.51 1.82 6.81
C GLU A 30 -2.44 2.76 8.01
N SER A 31 -3.01 3.96 7.91
CA SER A 31 -3.09 4.89 9.04
C SER A 31 -3.78 4.25 10.25
N LYS A 32 -4.93 3.61 10.04
CA LYS A 32 -5.66 2.92 11.11
C LYS A 32 -4.86 1.75 11.71
N LEU A 33 -4.16 0.98 10.87
CA LEU A 33 -3.33 -0.13 11.32
C LEU A 33 -2.17 0.33 12.21
N MET A 34 -1.52 1.43 11.83
CA MET A 34 -0.45 2.04 12.62
C MET A 34 -0.99 2.60 13.93
N GLU A 35 -2.08 3.39 13.89
CA GLU A 35 -2.66 4.05 15.06
C GLU A 35 -3.20 3.06 16.10
N GLN A 36 -3.89 2.01 15.66
CA GLN A 36 -4.58 1.09 16.57
C GLN A 36 -3.72 -0.08 17.04
N PHE A 37 -2.77 -0.51 16.21
CA PHE A 37 -2.03 -1.77 16.45
C PHE A 37 -0.51 -1.61 16.36
N GLN A 38 0.02 -0.41 16.08
CA GLN A 38 1.44 -0.21 15.75
C GLN A 38 1.89 -1.14 14.59
N ALA A 39 0.96 -1.52 13.72
CA ALA A 39 1.21 -2.43 12.62
C ALA A 39 1.75 -1.65 11.41
N LYS A 40 2.79 -2.17 10.78
CA LYS A 40 3.42 -1.57 9.59
C LYS A 40 2.84 -2.18 8.33
N ALA A 41 2.68 -1.39 7.27
CA ALA A 41 2.25 -1.88 5.96
C ALA A 41 3.41 -2.03 4.98
N ILE A 42 3.35 -3.08 4.17
CA ILE A 42 4.18 -3.25 2.97
C ILE A 42 3.25 -3.58 1.81
N TYR A 43 3.47 -2.96 0.66
CA TYR A 43 2.66 -3.15 -0.53
C TYR A 43 3.40 -3.94 -1.59
N VAL A 44 2.69 -4.87 -2.24
CA VAL A 44 3.17 -5.60 -3.42
C VAL A 44 2.24 -5.26 -4.58
N PHE A 45 2.79 -4.61 -5.60
CA PHE A 45 2.07 -4.25 -6.83
C PHE A 45 2.66 -4.97 -8.04
N PRO A 46 1.91 -5.14 -9.14
CA PRO A 46 2.44 -5.69 -10.37
C PRO A 46 3.47 -4.74 -11.01
N ASN A 47 4.46 -5.29 -11.72
CA ASN A 47 5.51 -4.52 -12.39
C ASN A 47 4.99 -3.43 -13.35
N ASN A 48 3.85 -3.65 -13.99
CA ASN A 48 3.22 -2.66 -14.87
C ASN A 48 2.64 -1.43 -14.12
N ALA A 49 2.52 -1.48 -12.79
CA ALA A 49 2.16 -0.33 -11.98
C ALA A 49 3.32 0.70 -11.88
N LYS A 50 4.56 0.28 -12.16
CA LYS A 50 5.76 1.14 -12.11
C LYS A 50 5.66 2.37 -12.99
N THR A 51 4.96 2.26 -14.12
CA THR A 51 4.81 3.35 -15.10
C THR A 51 3.72 4.36 -14.71
N GLN A 52 2.93 4.09 -13.66
CA GLN A 52 1.82 4.94 -13.29
C GLN A 52 2.29 6.13 -12.47
N VAL A 53 1.73 7.31 -12.76
CA VAL A 53 2.13 8.58 -12.11
C VAL A 53 1.94 8.52 -10.60
N TRP A 54 0.84 7.91 -10.14
CA TRP A 54 0.54 7.75 -8.72
C TRP A 54 1.54 6.80 -8.01
N MET A 55 2.14 5.85 -8.71
CA MET A 55 3.11 4.92 -8.11
C MET A 55 4.37 5.66 -7.65
N MET A 56 4.82 6.66 -8.41
CA MET A 56 6.01 7.44 -8.05
C MET A 56 5.85 8.20 -6.73
N SER A 57 4.70 8.82 -6.49
CA SER A 57 4.41 9.48 -5.22
C SER A 57 4.16 8.46 -4.11
N PHE A 58 3.50 7.34 -4.42
CA PHE A 58 3.24 6.26 -3.48
C PHE A 58 4.53 5.62 -2.94
N GLN A 59 5.52 5.33 -3.80
CA GLN A 59 6.81 4.74 -3.39
C GLN A 59 7.66 5.66 -2.50
N LYS A 60 7.46 6.98 -2.56
CA LYS A 60 8.16 7.93 -1.67
C LYS A 60 7.63 7.91 -0.25
N ALA A 61 6.35 7.61 -0.08
CA ALA A 61 5.66 7.62 1.20
C ALA A 61 5.54 6.23 1.85
N HIS A 62 5.54 5.17 1.04
CA HIS A 62 5.20 3.81 1.48
C HIS A 62 6.25 2.78 1.08
N LYS A 63 6.37 1.69 1.85
CA LYS A 63 7.25 0.57 1.49
C LYS A 63 6.59 -0.31 0.43
N VAL A 64 7.14 -0.32 -0.79
CA VAL A 64 6.57 -0.99 -1.96
C VAL A 64 7.56 -1.98 -2.58
N HIS A 65 7.06 -3.15 -2.97
CA HIS A 65 7.72 -4.12 -3.83
C HIS A 65 6.92 -4.29 -5.13
N LEU A 66 7.63 -4.38 -6.26
CA LEU A 66 7.03 -4.66 -7.56
C LEU A 66 7.31 -6.12 -7.93
N LYS A 67 6.28 -6.84 -8.39
CA LYS A 67 6.36 -8.26 -8.75
C LYS A 67 5.78 -8.55 -10.14
#